data_AF-A0A2Z4UF04-F1
#
_entry.id   AF-A0A2Z4UF04-F1
#
_cell.length_a   1.000
_cell.length_b   1.000
_cell.length_c   1.000
_cell.angle_alpha   90.00
_cell.angle_beta   90.00
_cell.angle_gamma   90.00
#
_symmetry.space_group_name_H-M   'P 1'
#
loop_
_entity.id
_entity.type
_entity.pdbx_description
1 polymer ?
#
loop_
_entity_poly.entity_id
_entity_poly.type
_entity_poly.pdbx_seq_one_letter_code
_entity_poly.pdbx_strand_id
1 'polypeptide(L)'
;MLWQTLTAFQGQPFYTVKNLEFVYEIRGNEMFVTRKDKSITRASVSLAFWKALEVQELEGRVKGPKKLNCFGASYLYPIFLSLGIMEK
;
A
#
# COMPACT_ATOMS: atom_id res chain seq x y z
N MET A 1 -0.43 -8.23 -12.55
CA MET A 1 -0.06 -6.82 -12.69
C MET A 1 0.30 -6.17 -11.35
N LEU A 2 -0.62 -5.88 -10.42
CA LEU A 2 -0.29 -5.18 -9.15
C LEU A 2 0.93 -5.76 -8.39
N TRP A 3 0.94 -7.08 -8.13
CA TRP A 3 2.05 -7.70 -7.41
C TRP A 3 3.40 -7.57 -8.14
N GLN A 4 3.40 -7.67 -9.47
CA GLN A 4 4.60 -7.51 -10.28
C GLN A 4 5.10 -6.06 -10.24
N THR A 5 4.18 -5.09 -10.29
CA THR A 5 4.52 -3.68 -10.10
C THR A 5 5.15 -3.46 -8.72
N LEU A 6 4.57 -4.01 -7.66
CA LEU A 6 5.16 -3.92 -6.32
C LEU A 6 6.55 -4.58 -6.26
N THR A 7 6.73 -5.75 -6.87
CA THR A 7 8.06 -6.38 -6.96
C THR A 7 9.07 -5.49 -7.71
N ALA A 8 8.65 -4.77 -8.75
CA ALA A 8 9.54 -3.89 -9.52
C ALA A 8 9.93 -2.61 -8.76
N PHE A 9 9.06 -2.11 -7.88
CA PHE A 9 9.28 -0.88 -7.11
C PHE A 9 9.79 -1.13 -5.68
N GLN A 10 10.08 -2.38 -5.31
CA GLN A 10 10.67 -2.69 -4.01
C GLN A 10 12.03 -2.00 -3.84
N GLY A 11 12.41 -1.71 -2.59
CA GLY A 11 13.63 -0.96 -2.27
C GLY A 11 13.56 0.55 -2.53
N GLN A 12 12.51 1.08 -3.17
CA GLN A 12 12.30 2.52 -3.30
C GLN A 12 11.79 3.14 -1.98
N PRO A 13 12.21 4.37 -1.64
CA PRO A 13 11.75 5.07 -0.45
C PRO A 13 10.31 5.57 -0.58
N PHE A 14 9.50 5.31 0.45
CA PHE A 14 8.16 5.83 0.62
C PHE A 14 8.02 6.50 1.98
N TYR A 15 7.03 7.39 2.12
CA TYR A 15 6.76 8.09 3.37
C TYR A 15 5.33 7.83 3.82
N THR A 16 5.16 7.42 5.07
CA THR A 16 3.80 7.36 5.64
C THR A 16 3.21 8.77 5.73
N VAL A 17 1.89 8.87 5.97
CA VAL A 17 1.20 10.15 6.20
C VAL A 17 1.84 10.99 7.32
N LYS A 18 2.54 10.35 8.28
CA LYS A 18 3.29 11.04 9.35
C LYS A 18 4.72 11.42 8.96
N ASN A 19 5.03 11.45 7.67
CA ASN A 19 6.36 11.73 7.10
C ASN A 19 7.48 10.81 7.61
N LEU A 20 7.12 9.54 7.81
CA LEU A 20 8.03 8.51 8.29
C LEU A 20 8.50 7.66 7.10
N GLU A 21 9.79 7.74 6.78
CA GLU A 21 10.39 6.98 5.68
C GLU A 21 10.35 5.47 5.95
N PHE A 22 10.10 4.69 4.91
CA PHE A 22 10.20 3.23 4.88
C PHE A 22 10.51 2.74 3.46
N VAL A 23 11.08 1.54 3.37
CA VAL A 23 11.13 0.76 2.13
C VAL A 23 10.45 -0.58 2.38
N TYR A 24 10.20 -1.34 1.31
CA TYR A 24 9.72 -2.70 1.42
C TYR A 24 10.49 -3.67 0.52
N GLU A 25 10.41 -4.94 0.86
CA GLU A 25 10.94 -6.07 0.11
C GLU A 25 9.83 -7.11 -0.09
N ILE A 26 9.79 -7.76 -1.25
CA ILE A 26 8.84 -8.84 -1.53
C ILE A 26 9.54 -10.19 -1.37
N ARG A 27 9.03 -11.05 -0.47
CA ARG A 27 9.49 -12.43 -0.28
C ARG A 27 8.32 -13.38 -0.50
N GLY A 28 8.30 -14.07 -1.65
CA GLY A 28 7.20 -14.94 -2.03
C GLY A 28 5.87 -14.19 -2.16
N ASN A 29 4.92 -14.50 -1.28
CA ASN A 29 3.59 -13.89 -1.24
C ASN A 29 3.44 -12.85 -0.11
N GLU A 30 4.55 -12.32 0.41
CA GLU A 30 4.54 -11.35 1.50
C GLU A 30 5.42 -10.15 1.21
N MET A 31 4.96 -8.99 1.67
CA MET A 31 5.67 -7.72 1.64
C MET A 31 6.18 -7.39 3.04
N PHE A 32 7.48 -7.23 3.19
CA PHE A 32 8.14 -6.86 4.44
C PHE A 32 8.51 -5.39 4.42
N VAL A 33 8.10 -4.61 5.43
CA VAL A 33 8.39 -3.18 5.53
C VAL A 33 9.46 -2.92 6.58
N THR A 34 10.41 -2.02 6.31
CA THR A 34 11.59 -1.86 7.19
C THR A 34 11.31 -1.26 8.56
N ARG A 35 10.19 -0.54 8.74
CA ARG A 35 9.90 0.16 10.00
C ARG A 35 9.39 -0.73 11.13
N LYS A 36 8.85 -1.90 10.82
CA LYS A 36 8.29 -2.83 11.81
C LYS A 36 8.54 -4.25 11.34
N ASP A 37 8.90 -5.13 12.26
CA ASP A 37 9.05 -6.56 12.00
C ASP A 37 7.69 -7.24 11.76
N LYS A 38 7.04 -6.84 10.67
CA LYS A 38 5.70 -7.26 10.26
C LYS A 38 5.63 -7.30 8.73
N SER A 39 4.96 -8.31 8.22
CA SER A 39 4.68 -8.49 6.80
C SER A 39 3.23 -8.14 6.45
N ILE A 40 2.97 -7.92 5.17
CA ILE A 40 1.64 -7.78 4.59
C ILE A 40 1.50 -8.87 3.51
N THR A 41 0.51 -9.75 3.66
CA THR A 41 0.30 -10.81 2.67
C THR A 41 -0.21 -10.24 1.34
N ARG A 42 0.10 -10.90 0.23
CA ARG A 42 -0.40 -10.58 -1.11
C ARG A 42 -1.93 -10.52 -1.16
N ALA A 43 -2.60 -11.40 -0.41
CA ALA A 43 -4.05 -11.38 -0.27
C ALA A 43 -4.53 -10.07 0.39
N SER A 44 -3.92 -9.66 1.50
CA SER A 44 -4.23 -8.39 2.17
C SER A 44 -3.96 -7.17 1.29
N VAL A 45 -2.86 -7.17 0.52
CA VAL A 45 -2.57 -6.11 -0.46
C VAL A 45 -3.65 -6.05 -1.53
N SER A 46 -4.09 -7.20 -2.04
CA SER A 46 -5.11 -7.26 -3.08
C SER A 46 -6.46 -6.76 -2.57
N LEU A 47 -6.84 -7.13 -1.35
CA LEU A 47 -8.05 -6.62 -0.70
C LEU A 47 -7.99 -5.10 -0.49
N ALA A 48 -6.85 -4.58 -0.06
CA ALA A 48 -6.63 -3.14 0.11
C ALA A 48 -6.77 -2.39 -1.23
N PHE A 49 -6.27 -2.97 -2.32
CA PHE A 49 -6.41 -2.41 -3.67
C PHE A 49 -7.87 -2.34 -4.10
N TRP A 50 -8.63 -3.42 -3.97
CA TRP A 50 -10.06 -3.41 -4.27
C TRP A 50 -10.82 -2.40 -3.41
N LYS A 51 -10.47 -2.31 -2.12
CA LYS A 51 -11.08 -1.32 -1.22
C LYS A 51 -10.76 0.11 -1.61
N ALA A 52 -9.56 0.37 -2.10
CA ALA A 52 -9.18 1.68 -2.63
C ALA A 52 -10.06 2.08 -3.81
N LEU A 53 -10.23 1.17 -4.79
CA LEU A 53 -11.07 1.41 -5.96
C LEU A 53 -12.54 1.62 -5.57
N GLU A 54 -13.08 0.79 -4.69
CA GLU A 54 -14.46 0.92 -4.18
C GLU A 54 -14.69 2.28 -3.50
N VAL A 55 -13.77 2.69 -2.62
CA VAL A 55 -13.90 3.99 -1.92
C VAL A 55 -13.75 5.16 -2.88
N GLN A 56 -12.89 5.05 -3.90
CA GLN A 56 -12.74 6.08 -4.91
C GLN A 56 -14.01 6.24 -5.75
N GLU A 57 -14.66 5.14 -6.13
CA GLU A 57 -15.94 5.16 -6.85
C GLU A 57 -17.06 5.78 -6.00
N LEU A 58 -17.15 5.42 -4.72
CA LEU A 58 -18.25 5.86 -3.85
C LEU A 58 -18.06 7.27 -3.26
N GLU A 59 -16.84 7.64 -2.91
CA GLU A 59 -16.53 8.89 -2.18
C GLU A 59 -15.73 9.89 -3.03
N GLY A 60 -15.41 9.56 -4.28
CA GLY A 60 -14.58 10.34 -5.20
C GLY A 60 -13.08 10.25 -4.89
N ARG A 61 -12.68 9.96 -3.64
CA ARG A 61 -11.27 9.79 -3.25
C ARG A 61 -11.07 9.02 -1.95
N VAL A 62 -9.91 8.38 -1.82
CA VAL A 62 -9.50 7.68 -0.60
C VAL A 62 -8.89 8.65 0.42
N LYS A 63 -9.69 9.09 1.40
CA LYS A 63 -9.31 10.07 2.44
C LYS A 63 -8.43 9.47 3.56
N GLY A 64 -7.32 8.86 3.17
CA GLY A 64 -6.28 8.38 4.08
C GLY A 64 -6.24 6.86 4.32
N PRO A 65 -5.20 6.37 5.02
CA PRO A 65 -4.92 4.94 5.15
C PRO A 65 -6.06 4.12 5.74
N LYS A 66 -6.80 4.66 6.71
CA LYS A 66 -7.87 3.94 7.42
C LYS A 66 -8.98 3.44 6.46
N LYS A 67 -9.16 4.10 5.32
CA LYS A 67 -10.16 3.71 4.31
C LYS A 67 -9.82 2.41 3.58
N LEU A 68 -8.55 1.98 3.57
CA LEU A 68 -8.13 0.70 2.98
C LEU A 68 -8.53 -0.52 3.81
N ASN A 69 -9.00 -0.31 5.05
CA ASN A 69 -9.53 -1.34 5.95
C ASN A 69 -8.68 -2.63 6.04
N CYS A 70 -7.36 -2.50 6.15
CA CYS A 70 -6.45 -3.63 6.23
C CYS A 70 -5.30 -3.39 7.20
N PHE A 71 -4.71 -4.49 7.67
CA PHE A 71 -3.43 -4.44 8.34
C PHE A 71 -2.35 -3.94 7.36
N GLY A 72 -1.49 -3.02 7.81
CA GLY A 72 -0.46 -2.42 6.96
C GLY A 72 -0.94 -1.27 6.07
N ALA A 73 -2.20 -0.82 6.20
CA ALA A 73 -2.74 0.28 5.41
C ALA A 73 -1.89 1.57 5.47
N SER A 74 -1.22 1.84 6.60
CA SER A 74 -0.32 3.00 6.75
C SER A 74 0.86 3.01 5.77
N TYR A 75 1.22 1.84 5.22
CA TYR A 75 2.28 1.65 4.25
C TYR A 75 1.72 1.49 2.83
N LEU A 76 0.61 0.75 2.67
CA LEU A 76 -0.01 0.57 1.36
C LEU A 76 -0.58 1.87 0.79
N TYR A 77 -1.12 2.74 1.64
CA TYR A 77 -1.70 4.01 1.20
C TYR A 77 -0.72 4.90 0.42
N PRO A 78 0.45 5.28 0.97
CA PRO A 78 1.41 6.08 0.21
C PRO A 78 2.00 5.35 -1.01
N ILE A 79 2.11 4.00 -0.99
CA ILE A 79 2.52 3.23 -2.18
C ILE A 79 1.48 3.38 -3.29
N PHE A 80 0.20 3.19 -2.98
CA PHE A 80 -0.87 3.30 -3.98
C PHE A 80 -1.00 4.72 -4.55
N LEU A 81 -0.81 5.76 -3.73
CA LEU A 81 -0.71 7.13 -4.22
C LEU A 81 0.47 7.30 -5.18
N SER A 82 1.65 6.78 -4.82
CA SER A 82 2.85 6.89 -5.65
C SER A 82 2.76 6.11 -6.97
N LEU A 83 1.99 5.02 -6.99
CA LEU A 83 1.75 4.22 -8.20
C LEU A 83 0.62 4.78 -9.08
N GLY A 84 0.00 5.91 -8.70
CA GLY A 84 -1.12 6.51 -9.43
C GLY A 84 -2.40 5.67 -9.39
N ILE A 85 -2.53 4.77 -8.41
CA ILE A 85 -3.73 3.94 -8.21
C ILE A 85 -4.85 4.78 -7.58
N MET A 86 -4.47 5.73 -6.72
CA MET A 86 -5.37 6.66 -6.03
C MET A 86 -4.89 8.08 -6.26
N GLU A 87 -5.83 9.01 -6.29
CA GLU A 87 -5.53 10.44 -6.28
C GLU A 87 -5.33 10.97 -4.84
N LYS A 88 -4.57 12.06 -4.70
CA LYS A 88 -4.33 12.75 -3.41
C LYS A 88 -5.55 13.54 -2.94
#